data_AF-F7NP84-F1
#
_entry.id   AF-F7NP84-F1
#
_cell.length_a   1.000
_cell.length_b   1.000
_cell.length_c   1.000
_cell.angle_alpha   90.00
_cell.angle_beta   90.00
_cell.angle_gamma   90.00
#
_symmetry.space_group_name_H-M   'P 1'
#
loop_
_entity.id
_entity.type
_entity.pdbx_description
1 polymer ?
#
loop_
_entity_poly.entity_id
_entity_poly.type
_entity_poly.pdbx_seq_one_letter_code
_entity_poly.pdbx_strand_id
1 'polypeptide(L)'
;MDALFKLAEERIQQAIENGELDNLPGQGKPLADDDCRQVPPELRMAYRVLKNNGLMPQEMELRREILHLEKLLAKCRQDTESGLQAQALQKKLLEKHLQFNIMMDKRRMRR
;
A
#
# COMPACT_ATOMS: atom_id res chain seq x y z
N MET A 1 -22.11 -22.77 6.69
CA MET A 1 -20.66 -22.49 6.60
C MET A 1 -20.25 -22.80 5.17
N ASP A 2 -19.61 -21.86 4.49
CA ASP A 2 -19.37 -21.87 3.05
C ASP A 2 -18.46 -23.04 2.61
N ALA A 3 -18.72 -23.66 1.45
CA ALA A 3 -17.98 -24.85 1.00
C ALA A 3 -16.49 -24.53 0.76
N LEU A 4 -16.20 -23.31 0.32
CA LEU A 4 -14.85 -22.78 0.17
C LEU A 4 -14.10 -22.69 1.50
N PHE A 5 -14.82 -22.38 2.59
CA PHE A 5 -14.23 -22.26 3.91
C PHE A 5 -13.73 -23.63 4.40
N LYS A 6 -14.53 -24.68 4.21
CA LYS A 6 -14.12 -26.06 4.57
C LYS A 6 -12.91 -26.53 3.78
N LEU A 7 -12.89 -26.26 2.47
CA LEU A 7 -11.76 -26.62 1.62
C LEU A 7 -10.47 -25.88 2.02
N ALA A 8 -10.58 -24.59 2.37
CA ALA A 8 -9.44 -23.82 2.85
C ALA A 8 -8.89 -24.38 4.17
N GLU A 9 -9.78 -24.70 5.12
CA GLU A 9 -9.42 -25.28 6.42
C GLU A 9 -8.69 -26.62 6.25
N GLU A 10 -9.24 -27.53 5.43
CA GLU A 10 -8.62 -28.82 5.13
C GLU A 10 -7.20 -28.66 4.55
N ARG A 11 -7.00 -27.67 3.66
CA ARG A 11 -5.68 -27.41 3.07
C ARG A 11 -4.69 -26.81 4.06
N ILE A 12 -5.14 -25.91 4.93
CA ILE A 12 -4.31 -25.35 6.00
C ILE A 12 -3.86 -26.47 6.95
N GLN A 13 -4.79 -27.35 7.33
CA GLN A 13 -4.50 -28.46 8.23
C GLN A 13 -3.49 -29.45 7.62
N GLN A 14 -3.66 -29.80 6.34
CA GLN A 14 -2.70 -30.63 5.60
C GLN A 14 -1.30 -29.99 5.54
N ALA A 15 -1.21 -28.68 5.29
CA ALA A 15 0.06 -27.98 5.25
C ALA A 15 0.76 -27.97 6.63
N ILE A 16 0.00 -27.88 7.72
CA ILE A 16 0.52 -28.01 9.09
C ILE A 16 1.06 -29.43 9.31
N GLU A 17 0.29 -30.46 8.97
CA GLU A 17 0.67 -31.87 9.17
C GLU A 17 1.91 -32.26 8.35
N ASN A 18 2.04 -31.70 7.14
CA ASN A 18 3.18 -31.92 6.27
C ASN A 18 4.43 -31.12 6.69
N GLY A 19 4.33 -30.25 7.71
CA GLY A 19 5.41 -29.35 8.12
C GLY A 19 5.73 -28.26 7.09
N GLU A 20 4.83 -27.96 6.15
CA GLU A 20 5.03 -26.93 5.12
C GLU A 20 5.07 -25.51 5.72
N LEU A 21 4.55 -25.36 6.94
CA LEU A 21 4.58 -24.12 7.70
C LEU A 21 5.77 -24.04 8.69
N ASP A 22 6.62 -25.06 8.73
CA ASP A 22 7.86 -25.06 9.52
C ASP A 22 9.01 -24.38 8.76
N ASN A 23 9.91 -23.74 9.49
CA ASN A 23 11.10 -23.05 8.96
C ASN A 23 10.79 -21.95 7.93
N LEU A 24 9.61 -21.33 8.03
CA LEU A 24 9.22 -20.22 7.15
C LEU A 24 10.21 -19.05 7.24
N PRO A 25 10.43 -18.32 6.13
CA PRO A 25 11.28 -17.15 6.13
C PRO A 25 10.77 -16.10 7.13
N GLY A 26 11.53 -15.90 8.20
CA GLY A 26 11.15 -14.99 9.30
C GLY A 26 10.71 -15.68 10.59
N GLN A 27 10.61 -17.01 10.62
CA GLN A 27 10.30 -17.75 11.84
C GLN A 27 11.33 -17.44 12.93
N GLY A 28 10.85 -17.13 14.15
CA GLY A 28 11.69 -16.77 15.29
C GLY A 28 12.38 -15.39 15.21
N LYS A 29 12.22 -14.65 14.09
CA LYS A 29 12.75 -13.29 13.96
C LYS A 29 11.75 -12.27 14.50
N PRO A 30 12.20 -11.08 14.95
CA PRO A 30 11.31 -9.99 15.30
C PRO A 30 10.37 -9.67 14.15
N LEU A 31 9.11 -9.39 14.46
CA LEU A 31 8.16 -8.90 13.47
C LEU A 31 8.69 -7.61 12.83
N ALA A 32 8.38 -7.44 11.55
CA ALA A 32 8.65 -6.19 10.84
C ALA A 32 8.03 -5.00 11.57
N ASP A 33 8.63 -3.83 11.38
CA ASP A 33 8.15 -2.59 11.95
C ASP A 33 6.68 -2.34 11.59
N ASP A 34 5.87 -2.06 12.61
CA ASP A 34 4.44 -1.78 12.40
C ASP A 34 4.27 -0.46 11.64
N ASP A 35 3.80 -0.57 10.39
CA ASP A 35 3.40 0.56 9.54
C ASP A 35 2.42 1.53 10.21
N CYS A 36 1.74 1.10 11.28
CA CYS A 36 0.74 1.89 12.01
C CYS A 36 1.27 2.44 13.35
N ARG A 37 2.60 2.48 13.58
CA ARG A 37 3.21 3.05 14.80
C ARG A 37 2.75 4.48 15.10
N GLN A 38 2.48 5.28 14.07
CA GLN A 38 2.01 6.66 14.19
C GLN A 38 0.51 6.76 14.50
N VAL A 39 -0.23 5.65 14.47
CA VAL A 39 -1.66 5.59 14.77
C VAL A 39 -1.85 5.18 16.25
N PRO A 40 -2.72 5.87 17.00
CA PRO A 40 -3.07 5.50 18.37
C PRO A 40 -3.47 4.01 18.48
N PRO A 41 -3.06 3.29 19.55
CA PRO A 41 -3.27 1.85 19.67
C PRO A 41 -4.72 1.41 19.40
N GLU A 42 -5.70 2.11 19.97
CA GLU A 42 -7.13 1.84 19.77
C GLU A 42 -7.60 1.96 18.30
N LEU A 43 -6.91 2.75 17.47
CA LEU A 43 -7.30 3.03 16.09
C LEU A 43 -6.53 2.20 15.05
N ARG A 44 -5.47 1.48 15.45
CA ARG A 44 -4.62 0.73 14.49
C ARG A 44 -5.39 -0.33 13.72
N MET A 45 -6.33 -1.02 14.37
CA MET A 45 -7.14 -2.03 13.70
C MET A 45 -8.07 -1.43 12.65
N ALA A 46 -8.80 -0.37 13.01
CA ALA A 46 -9.64 0.35 12.07
C ALA A 46 -8.81 0.87 10.88
N TYR A 47 -7.63 1.45 11.15
CA TYR A 47 -6.74 1.95 10.09
C TYR A 47 -6.22 0.83 9.17
N ARG A 48 -5.85 -0.34 9.72
CA ARG A 48 -5.45 -1.51 8.91
C ARG A 48 -6.57 -2.04 8.04
N VAL A 49 -7.79 -2.13 8.58
CA VAL A 49 -8.97 -2.55 7.81
C VAL A 49 -9.21 -1.58 6.66
N LEU A 50 -9.18 -0.27 6.92
CA LEU A 50 -9.35 0.75 5.87
C LEU A 50 -8.23 0.70 4.82
N LYS A 51 -6.97 0.56 5.26
CA LYS A 51 -5.79 0.42 4.38
C LYS A 51 -5.90 -0.82 3.49
N ASN A 52 -6.35 -1.94 4.02
CA ASN A 52 -6.43 -3.21 3.29
C ASN A 52 -7.62 -3.26 2.33
N ASN A 53 -8.72 -2.57 2.65
CA ASN A 53 -9.93 -2.53 1.81
C ASN A 53 -9.91 -1.40 0.77
N GLY A 54 -8.82 -0.65 0.64
CA GLY A 54 -8.76 0.49 -0.29
C GLY A 54 -9.69 1.64 0.10
N LEU A 55 -10.11 1.73 1.37
CA LEU A 55 -10.98 2.79 1.89
C LEU A 55 -10.17 3.95 2.46
N MET A 56 -9.01 4.25 1.86
CA MET A 56 -8.20 5.38 2.32
C MET A 56 -8.88 6.70 1.92
N PRO A 57 -8.74 7.76 2.73
CA PRO A 57 -9.14 9.09 2.31
C PRO A 57 -8.49 9.43 0.96
N GLN A 58 -9.22 10.09 0.06
CA GLN A 58 -8.72 10.42 -1.29
C GLN A 58 -7.37 11.17 -1.28
N GLU A 59 -7.11 11.97 -0.24
CA GLU A 59 -5.82 12.64 -0.05
C GLU A 59 -4.65 11.66 0.13
N MET A 60 -4.89 10.58 0.88
CA MET A 60 -3.89 9.54 1.16
C MET A 60 -3.63 8.69 -0.08
N GLU A 61 -4.66 8.45 -0.89
CA GLU A 61 -4.53 7.78 -2.19
C GLU A 61 -3.70 8.63 -3.17
N LEU A 62 -4.06 9.90 -3.33
CA LEU A 62 -3.30 10.85 -4.17
C LEU A 62 -1.84 10.96 -3.72
N ARG A 63 -1.57 11.02 -2.41
CA ARG A 63 -0.20 11.01 -1.87
C ARG A 63 0.55 9.72 -2.21
N ARG A 64 -0.08 8.56 -2.12
CA ARG A 64 0.55 7.29 -2.51
C ARG A 64 0.87 7.25 -3.99
N GLU A 65 -0.03 7.72 -4.85
CA GLU A 65 0.20 7.80 -6.29
C GLU A 65 1.37 8.73 -6.62
N ILE A 66 1.44 9.90 -5.98
CA ILE A 66 2.57 10.84 -6.12
C ILE A 66 3.89 10.15 -5.76
N LEU A 67 3.98 9.54 -4.57
CA LEU A 67 5.18 8.82 -4.13
C LEU A 67 5.57 7.66 -5.06
N HIS A 68 4.59 6.98 -5.64
CA HIS A 68 4.83 5.91 -6.60
C HIS A 68 5.42 6.45 -7.91
N LEU A 69 4.86 7.54 -8.45
CA LEU A 69 5.34 8.20 -9.67
C LEU A 69 6.75 8.75 -9.48
N GLU A 70 7.07 9.33 -8.31
CA GLU A 70 8.43 9.79 -7.97
C GLU A 70 9.44 8.63 -7.97
N LYS A 71 9.07 7.48 -7.38
CA LYS A 71 9.92 6.28 -7.38
C LYS A 71 10.15 5.75 -8.80
N LEU A 72 9.13 5.75 -9.64
CA LEU A 72 9.27 5.34 -11.05
C LEU A 72 10.20 6.29 -11.80
N LEU A 73 10.05 7.60 -11.61
CA LEU A 73 10.95 8.61 -12.19
C LEU A 73 12.39 8.45 -11.72
N ALA A 74 12.62 8.16 -10.45
CA ALA A 74 13.95 7.92 -9.91
C ALA A 74 14.63 6.71 -10.57
N LYS A 75 13.86 5.64 -10.87
CA LYS A 75 14.35 4.47 -11.61
C LYS A 75 14.63 4.80 -13.07
N CYS A 76 13.72 5.49 -13.76
CA CYS A 76 13.91 5.88 -15.17
C CYS A 76 15.09 6.83 -15.38
N ARG A 77 15.56 7.57 -14.36
CA ARG A 77 16.77 8.40 -14.47
C ARG A 77 18.06 7.58 -14.50
N GLN A 78 18.04 6.32 -14.08
CA GLN A 78 19.19 5.42 -14.10
C GLN A 78 19.34 4.71 -15.45
N ASP A 79 18.24 4.54 -16.19
CA ASP A 79 18.21 3.94 -17.52
C ASP A 79 18.27 5.03 -18.61
N THR A 80 19.40 5.12 -19.32
CA THR A 80 19.72 6.16 -20.32
C THR A 80 18.80 6.21 -21.54
N GLU A 81 17.94 5.21 -21.75
CA GLU A 81 17.10 5.07 -22.95
C GLU A 81 15.66 5.60 -22.79
N SER A 82 15.24 6.03 -21.59
CA SER A 82 13.81 6.23 -21.27
C SER A 82 13.34 7.69 -21.23
N GLY A 83 13.92 8.59 -22.04
CA GLY A 83 13.61 10.03 -22.01
C GLY A 83 12.12 10.37 -22.22
N LEU A 84 11.45 9.71 -23.18
CA LEU A 84 10.02 9.91 -23.46
C LEU A 84 9.11 9.39 -22.34
N GLN A 85 9.50 8.27 -21.72
CA GLN A 85 8.77 7.66 -20.62
C GLN A 85 8.87 8.52 -19.35
N ALA A 86 10.05 9.08 -19.09
CA ALA A 86 10.27 10.00 -17.99
C ALA A 86 9.43 11.28 -18.14
N GLN A 87 9.33 11.85 -19.35
CA GLN A 87 8.47 13.01 -19.60
C GLN A 87 6.98 12.70 -19.37
N ALA A 88 6.50 11.53 -19.82
CA ALA A 88 5.12 11.12 -19.59
C ALA A 88 4.81 10.94 -18.09
N LEU A 89 5.74 10.35 -17.34
CA LEU A 89 5.64 10.20 -15.89
C LEU A 89 5.67 11.56 -15.16
N GLN A 90 6.50 12.51 -15.60
CA GLN A 90 6.54 13.87 -15.06
C GLN A 90 5.20 14.60 -15.27
N LYS A 91 4.60 14.48 -16.46
CA LYS A 91 3.29 15.10 -16.73
C LYS A 91 2.21 14.54 -15.80
N LYS A 92 2.17 13.21 -15.62
CA LYS A 92 1.27 12.56 -14.67
C LYS A 92 1.52 13.01 -13.23
N LEU A 93 2.78 13.14 -12.82
CA LEU A 93 3.14 13.62 -11.48
C LEU A 93 2.60 15.02 -11.21
N LEU A 94 2.75 15.93 -12.19
CA LEU A 94 2.27 17.31 -12.09
C LEU A 94 0.74 17.36 -11.95
N GLU A 95 0.03 16.58 -12.76
CA GLU A 95 -1.43 16.47 -12.69
C GLU A 95 -1.89 16.02 -11.30
N LYS A 96 -1.23 15.00 -10.73
CA LYS A 96 -1.57 14.48 -9.39
C LYS A 96 -1.28 15.48 -8.27
N HIS A 97 -0.17 16.22 -8.38
CA HIS A 97 0.10 17.33 -7.45
C HIS A 97 -0.96 18.43 -7.52
N LEU A 98 -1.39 18.81 -8.72
CA LEU A 98 -2.45 19.81 -8.89
C LEU A 98 -3.78 19.33 -8.31
N GLN A 99 -4.17 18.09 -8.58
CA GLN A 99 -5.37 17.48 -8.01
C GLN A 99 -5.34 17.48 -6.47
N PHE A 100 -4.20 17.10 -5.89
CA PHE A 100 -4.00 17.13 -4.44
C PHE A 100 -4.12 18.54 -3.86
N ASN A 101 -3.45 19.53 -4.47
CA ASN A 101 -3.50 20.92 -3.98
C ASN A 101 -4.92 21.49 -4.04
N ILE A 102 -5.64 21.30 -5.15
CA ILE A 102 -7.04 21.74 -5.29
C ILE A 102 -7.94 21.09 -4.21
N MET A 103 -7.76 19.80 -3.95
CA MET A 103 -8.50 19.07 -2.93
C MET A 103 -8.25 19.63 -1.53
N MET A 104 -6.99 19.91 -1.20
CA MET A 104 -6.59 20.48 0.09
C MET A 104 -7.13 21.91 0.27
N ASP A 105 -7.08 22.74 -0.78
CA ASP A 105 -7.60 24.11 -0.75
C ASP A 105 -9.13 24.15 -0.56
N LYS A 106 -9.87 23.27 -1.24
CA LYS A 106 -11.33 23.13 -1.04
C LYS A 106 -11.69 22.76 0.39
N ARG A 107 -10.86 21.97 1.07
CA ARG A 107 -11.06 21.63 2.49
C ARG A 107 -10.67 22.75 3.43
N ARG A 108 -9.66 23.55 3.07
CA ARG A 108 -9.27 24.76 3.83
C ARG A 108 -10.34 25.84 3.76
N MET A 109 -11.03 26.01 2.63
CA MET A 109 -12.12 26.97 2.47
C MET A 109 -13.46 26.54 3.10
N ARG A 110 -13.58 25.27 3.52
CA ARG A 110 -14.78 24.72 4.18
C ARG A 110 -14.68 24.70 5.71
N ARG A 111 -13.55 25.11 6.28
CA ARG A 111 -13.34 25.30 7.72
C ARG A 111 -13.46 26.78 8.05
#